data_AF-A0A1G1BFS1-F1
#
_entry.id   AF-A0A1G1BFS1-F1
#
_cell.length_a   1.000
_cell.length_b   1.000
_cell.length_c   1.000
_cell.angle_alpha   90.00
_cell.angle_beta   90.00
_cell.angle_gamma   90.00
#
_symmetry.space_group_name_H-M   'P 1'
#
loop_
_entity.id
_entity.type
_entity.pdbx_description
1 polymer ?
#
loop_
_entity_poly.entity_id
_entity_poly.type
_entity_poly.pdbx_seq_one_letter_code
_entity_poly.pdbx_strand_id
1 'polypeptide(L)'
;MELKENAKKEAVGNSLLDFISVLVKYRWFVIWFVFFGTVGTTVYALLSPKWYSSTASVFIAEKTDVLSAISGLSSLAKGVGAAKGLAALTGGNDEADKFKAILKSGTVTLDVVKKFNLRKEYDYEDDYMYKVLKEWESNLEIEMQEEGNLTITVYSKEPQKAADMANYLVAKLNEVNTRLGVTNAKANRTFVEKRYNQSIEDITSLETAMKNFQQKHGVIAVPEQIEATVKSMSSIYVDLYKKEVEYNVVKQTYGDEHPMVSNTKIEMNELRKKIELLNSGKDASMQDVKLLIPFKEAPALGNEYLKIYRNLEIQYKILEFIQPLYEQAKVEEARNTPSVLVLDYAGPAERKSKPKYSLYLLLGFVVSMLFSLLIVTIMEGVHRLKLSDPERFEKVAGTIRSDLSKFGFSRKK
;
A
#
# COMPACT_ATOMS: atom_id res chain seq x y z
N MET A 1 -39.58 -62.24 -39.49
CA MET A 1 -40.26 -61.34 -38.53
C MET A 1 -40.37 -62.12 -37.24
N GLU A 2 -39.53 -61.79 -36.24
CA GLU A 2 -39.61 -62.19 -34.81
C GLU A 2 -38.20 -62.12 -34.17
N LEU A 3 -37.50 -61.00 -34.38
CA LEU A 3 -36.19 -60.73 -33.73
C LEU A 3 -36.15 -59.33 -33.14
N LYS A 4 -37.27 -58.83 -32.62
CA LYS A 4 -37.34 -57.55 -31.90
C LYS A 4 -38.44 -57.53 -30.85
N GLU A 5 -38.39 -58.42 -29.87
CA GLU A 5 -39.18 -58.21 -28.65
C GLU A 5 -38.57 -58.98 -27.48
N ASN A 6 -37.50 -58.43 -26.88
CA ASN A 6 -37.14 -58.67 -25.48
C ASN A 6 -36.02 -57.71 -25.05
N ALA A 7 -36.10 -56.47 -25.52
CA ALA A 7 -35.42 -55.37 -24.87
C ALA A 7 -36.47 -54.61 -24.05
N LYS A 8 -36.15 -54.40 -22.76
CA LYS A 8 -36.61 -53.29 -21.92
C LYS A 8 -37.80 -53.57 -20.98
N LYS A 9 -37.47 -54.04 -19.78
CA LYS A 9 -38.07 -53.58 -18.51
C LYS A 9 -37.12 -53.75 -17.31
N GLU A 10 -35.86 -53.34 -17.46
CA GLU A 10 -35.07 -52.96 -16.28
C GLU A 10 -35.52 -51.57 -15.84
N ALA A 11 -36.57 -51.56 -15.02
CA ALA A 11 -37.01 -50.34 -14.36
C ALA A 11 -35.91 -49.88 -13.40
N VAL A 12 -35.57 -48.60 -13.45
CA VAL A 12 -34.62 -47.93 -12.54
C VAL A 12 -34.95 -48.22 -11.05
N GLY A 13 -36.20 -48.54 -10.73
CA GLY A 13 -36.63 -48.99 -9.40
C GLY A 13 -36.06 -50.33 -8.92
N ASN A 14 -35.73 -51.26 -9.82
CA ASN A 14 -35.08 -52.52 -9.44
C ASN A 14 -33.65 -52.31 -8.95
N SER A 15 -32.95 -51.28 -9.44
CA SER A 15 -31.56 -51.02 -9.04
C SER A 15 -31.45 -50.54 -7.58
N LEU A 16 -32.40 -49.72 -7.11
CA LEU A 16 -32.46 -49.28 -5.71
C LEU A 16 -32.88 -50.40 -4.77
N LEU A 17 -33.88 -51.20 -5.15
CA LEU A 17 -34.32 -52.35 -4.37
C LEU A 17 -33.26 -53.45 -4.33
N ASP A 18 -32.54 -53.66 -5.43
CA ASP A 18 -31.37 -54.54 -5.49
C ASP A 18 -30.25 -54.04 -4.60
N PHE A 19 -29.97 -52.73 -4.58
CA PHE A 19 -28.97 -52.16 -3.69
C PHE A 19 -29.35 -52.34 -2.21
N ILE A 20 -30.61 -52.12 -1.86
CA ILE A 20 -31.12 -52.35 -0.50
C ILE A 20 -31.03 -53.83 -0.14
N SER A 21 -31.36 -54.75 -1.04
CA SER A 21 -31.28 -56.19 -0.76
C SER A 21 -29.84 -56.66 -0.54
N VAL A 22 -28.88 -56.12 -1.30
CA VAL A 22 -27.44 -56.34 -1.11
C VAL A 22 -26.99 -55.82 0.26
N LEU A 23 -27.44 -54.64 0.68
CA LEU A 23 -27.14 -54.12 2.02
C LEU A 23 -27.72 -54.99 3.13
N VAL A 24 -28.94 -55.51 2.97
CA VAL A 24 -29.56 -56.42 3.94
C VAL A 24 -28.82 -57.75 4.01
N LYS A 25 -28.33 -58.26 2.87
CA LYS A 25 -27.51 -59.49 2.80
C LYS A 25 -26.21 -59.36 3.59
N TYR A 26 -25.53 -58.23 3.47
CA TYR A 26 -24.26 -57.96 4.17
C TYR A 26 -24.42 -57.07 5.41
N ARG A 27 -25.63 -56.94 5.97
CA ARG A 27 -25.92 -55.97 7.06
C ARG A 27 -25.00 -56.09 8.26
N TRP A 28 -24.66 -57.31 8.65
CA TRP A 28 -23.73 -57.55 9.77
C TRP A 28 -22.30 -57.12 9.43
N PHE A 29 -21.85 -57.33 8.21
CA PHE A 29 -20.54 -56.85 7.76
C PHE A 29 -20.49 -55.32 7.78
N VAL A 30 -21.51 -54.65 7.23
CA VAL A 30 -21.60 -53.18 7.23
C VAL A 30 -21.61 -52.63 8.66
N ILE A 31 -22.44 -53.20 9.54
CA ILE A 31 -22.54 -52.76 10.94
C ILE A 31 -21.19 -52.92 11.66
N TRP A 32 -20.55 -54.10 11.57
CA TRP A 32 -19.27 -54.33 12.22
C TRP A 32 -18.15 -53.46 11.65
N PHE A 33 -18.09 -53.29 10.33
CA PHE A 33 -17.09 -52.46 9.67
C PHE A 33 -17.21 -50.99 10.09
N VAL A 34 -18.43 -50.45 10.06
CA VAL A 34 -18.70 -49.07 10.51
C VAL A 34 -18.38 -48.93 12.00
N PHE A 35 -18.81 -49.88 12.84
CA PHE A 35 -18.53 -49.86 14.27
C PHE A 35 -17.03 -49.83 14.56
N PHE A 36 -16.25 -50.75 14.00
CA PHE A 36 -14.80 -50.79 14.22
C PHE A 36 -14.07 -49.57 13.64
N GLY A 37 -14.51 -49.08 12.48
CA GLY A 37 -13.94 -47.87 11.87
C GLY A 37 -14.20 -46.61 12.70
N THR A 38 -15.43 -46.43 13.21
CA THR A 38 -15.78 -45.32 14.10
C THR A 38 -15.09 -45.44 15.46
N VAL A 39 -15.01 -46.64 16.04
CA VAL A 39 -14.29 -46.85 17.31
C VAL A 39 -12.80 -46.58 17.13
N GLY A 40 -12.17 -47.09 16.06
CA GLY A 40 -10.74 -46.88 15.78
C GLY A 40 -10.39 -45.39 15.62
N THR A 41 -11.18 -44.65 14.85
CA THR A 41 -11.00 -43.19 14.68
C THR A 41 -11.23 -42.40 15.96
N THR A 42 -12.21 -42.80 16.78
CA THR A 42 -12.48 -42.17 18.08
C THR A 42 -11.36 -42.43 19.09
N VAL A 43 -10.84 -43.67 19.14
CA VAL A 43 -9.70 -44.04 20.00
C VAL A 43 -8.45 -43.27 19.58
N TYR A 44 -8.18 -43.15 18.29
CA TYR A 44 -7.07 -42.34 17.76
C TYR A 44 -7.19 -40.87 18.20
N ALA A 45 -8.38 -40.28 18.10
CA ALA A 45 -8.62 -38.91 18.55
C ALA A 45 -8.41 -38.74 20.07
N LEU A 46 -8.75 -39.75 20.88
CA LEU A 46 -8.54 -39.75 22.33
C LEU A 46 -7.06 -39.84 22.73
N LEU A 47 -6.25 -40.57 21.94
CA LEU A 47 -4.80 -40.70 22.14
C LEU A 47 -4.02 -39.49 21.60
N SER A 48 -4.61 -38.72 20.69
CA SER A 48 -3.97 -37.54 20.11
C SER A 48 -3.75 -36.45 21.17
N PRO A 49 -2.64 -35.68 21.10
CA PRO A 49 -2.35 -34.63 22.06
C PRO A 49 -3.47 -33.59 22.08
N LYS A 50 -3.81 -33.12 23.28
CA LYS A 50 -4.79 -32.05 23.48
C LYS A 50 -4.12 -30.71 23.22
N TRP A 51 -4.78 -29.87 22.43
CA TRP A 51 -4.32 -28.51 22.13
C TRP A 51 -5.33 -27.50 22.65
N TYR A 52 -4.81 -26.45 23.26
CA TYR A 52 -5.52 -25.33 23.86
C TYR A 52 -5.25 -24.09 23.03
N SER A 53 -6.26 -23.25 22.82
CA SER A 53 -6.12 -21.99 22.09
C SER A 53 -6.36 -20.80 23.01
N SER A 54 -5.48 -19.82 22.96
CA SER A 54 -5.66 -18.54 23.65
C SER A 54 -5.57 -17.41 22.64
N THR A 55 -6.46 -16.42 22.78
CA THR A 55 -6.62 -15.32 21.83
C THR A 55 -6.39 -13.99 22.53
N ALA A 56 -5.50 -13.17 21.98
CA ALA A 56 -5.38 -11.76 22.35
C ALA A 56 -6.08 -10.90 21.29
N SER A 57 -6.72 -9.81 21.72
CA SER A 57 -7.40 -8.88 20.83
C SER A 57 -6.81 -7.48 20.95
N VAL A 58 -6.56 -6.85 19.81
CA VAL A 58 -5.93 -5.55 19.75
C VAL A 58 -6.56 -4.63 18.71
N PHE A 59 -6.68 -3.35 19.04
CA PHE A 59 -7.02 -2.31 18.09
C PHE A 59 -5.76 -1.73 17.45
N ILE A 60 -5.89 -1.44 16.16
CA ILE A 60 -4.90 -0.68 15.40
C ILE A 60 -5.08 0.79 15.83
N ALA A 61 -4.06 1.38 16.44
CA ALA A 61 -4.13 2.79 16.80
C ALA A 61 -4.14 3.62 15.52
N GLU A 62 -5.25 4.29 15.21
CA GLU A 62 -5.33 5.19 14.07
C GLU A 62 -4.28 6.29 14.20
N LYS A 63 -3.33 6.32 13.26
CA LYS A 63 -2.49 7.50 13.09
C LYS A 63 -3.30 8.48 12.28
N THR A 64 -3.82 9.51 12.93
CA THR A 64 -4.39 10.67 12.23
C THR A 64 -3.25 11.33 11.45
N ASP A 65 -3.06 10.91 10.21
CA ASP A 65 -2.10 11.52 9.31
C ASP A 65 -2.62 12.91 8.98
N VAL A 66 -1.97 13.96 9.47
CA VAL A 66 -2.41 15.35 9.23
C VAL A 66 -2.40 15.67 7.72
N LEU A 67 -1.62 14.93 6.93
CA LEU A 67 -1.68 15.01 5.47
C LEU A 67 -3.03 14.53 4.91
N SER A 68 -3.72 13.62 5.59
CA SER A 68 -5.10 13.24 5.26
C SER A 68 -6.12 14.32 5.66
N ALA A 69 -5.83 15.13 6.68
CA ALA A 69 -6.62 16.32 7.00
C ALA A 69 -6.39 17.46 5.99
N ILE A 70 -5.16 17.60 5.48
CA ILE A 70 -4.81 18.55 4.41
C ILE A 70 -5.35 18.06 3.04
N SER A 71 -5.37 16.76 2.77
CA SER A 71 -6.08 16.20 1.61
C SER A 71 -7.60 16.30 1.77
N GLY A 72 -8.09 16.33 3.01
CA GLY A 72 -9.44 16.76 3.36
C GLY A 72 -9.71 18.22 2.96
N LEU A 73 -8.72 19.10 2.93
CA LEU A 73 -8.85 20.45 2.37
C LEU A 73 -8.92 20.45 0.83
N SER A 74 -8.36 19.43 0.16
CA SER A 74 -8.63 19.18 -1.27
C SER A 74 -10.06 18.72 -1.55
N SER A 75 -10.82 18.29 -0.53
CA SER A 75 -12.26 18.03 -0.68
C SER A 75 -13.06 19.32 -0.89
N LEU A 76 -12.53 20.48 -0.50
CA LEU A 76 -13.08 21.78 -0.86
C LEU A 76 -12.91 22.08 -2.36
N ALA A 77 -12.06 21.32 -3.06
CA ALA A 77 -11.94 21.33 -4.52
C ALA A 77 -12.71 20.18 -5.23
N LYS A 78 -13.49 19.36 -4.49
CA LYS A 78 -14.19 18.17 -5.03
C LYS A 78 -15.71 18.26 -4.91
N GLY A 79 -16.32 19.12 -5.72
CA GLY A 79 -17.74 18.96 -6.11
C GLY A 79 -18.00 17.74 -7.02
N VAL A 80 -17.20 16.68 -6.96
CA VAL A 80 -17.27 15.53 -7.88
C VAL A 80 -17.21 14.23 -7.09
N GLY A 81 -18.23 13.38 -7.25
CA GLY A 81 -18.41 12.06 -6.63
C GLY A 81 -17.32 11.00 -6.90
N ALA A 82 -16.15 11.40 -7.43
CA ALA A 82 -14.97 10.57 -7.62
C ALA A 82 -14.24 10.21 -6.30
N ALA A 83 -14.57 10.87 -5.18
CA ALA A 83 -13.92 10.62 -3.90
C ALA A 83 -14.22 9.23 -3.30
N LYS A 84 -15.42 8.67 -3.52
CA LYS A 84 -15.77 7.32 -3.04
C LYS A 84 -15.04 6.20 -3.77
N GLY A 85 -14.81 6.35 -5.09
CA GLY A 85 -14.08 5.35 -5.90
C GLY A 85 -12.57 5.31 -5.60
N LEU A 86 -12.00 6.44 -5.17
CA LEU A 86 -10.58 6.55 -4.84
C LEU A 86 -10.25 6.05 -3.41
N ALA A 87 -11.20 6.12 -2.48
CA ALA A 87 -11.06 5.55 -1.13
C ALA A 87 -10.99 4.02 -1.13
N ALA A 88 -11.68 3.35 -2.07
CA ALA A 88 -11.60 1.89 -2.24
C ALA A 88 -10.29 1.42 -2.87
N LEU A 89 -9.62 2.28 -3.65
CA LEU A 89 -8.33 1.99 -4.29
C LEU A 89 -7.12 2.29 -3.38
N THR A 90 -7.32 2.97 -2.26
CA THR A 90 -6.26 3.36 -1.31
C THR A 90 -6.16 2.45 -0.08
N GLY A 91 -6.85 1.30 -0.09
CA GLY A 91 -6.48 0.13 0.70
C GLY A 91 -6.71 0.26 2.21
N GLY A 92 -7.97 0.11 2.64
CA GLY A 92 -8.32 0.00 4.07
C GLY A 92 -7.74 -1.23 4.80
N ASN A 93 -7.05 -2.13 4.10
CA ASN A 93 -6.45 -3.35 4.66
C ASN A 93 -4.91 -3.27 4.86
N ASP A 94 -4.25 -2.18 4.45
CA ASP A 94 -2.78 -2.13 4.38
C ASP A 94 -2.12 -2.25 5.78
N GLU A 95 -2.74 -1.67 6.81
CA GLU A 95 -2.17 -1.70 8.16
C GLU A 95 -2.34 -3.07 8.85
N ALA A 96 -3.45 -3.76 8.60
CA ALA A 96 -3.69 -5.11 9.08
C ALA A 96 -2.75 -6.13 8.43
N ASP A 97 -2.55 -6.01 7.11
CA ASP A 97 -1.62 -6.86 6.37
C ASP A 97 -0.17 -6.61 6.80
N LYS A 98 0.20 -5.35 7.07
CA LYS A 98 1.49 -4.99 7.66
C LYS A 98 1.68 -5.62 9.05
N PHE A 99 0.67 -5.60 9.91
CA PHE A 99 0.76 -6.21 11.24
C PHE A 99 0.89 -7.73 11.16
N LYS A 100 0.12 -8.35 10.26
CA LYS A 100 0.23 -9.78 9.96
C LYS A 100 1.62 -10.14 9.42
N ALA A 101 2.19 -9.32 8.53
CA ALA A 101 3.54 -9.50 8.01
C ALA A 101 4.61 -9.36 9.10
N ILE A 102 4.45 -8.42 10.05
CA ILE A 102 5.35 -8.28 11.20
C ILE A 102 5.29 -9.54 12.07
N LEU A 103 4.09 -10.00 12.45
CA LEU A 103 3.89 -11.17 13.30
C LEU A 103 4.42 -12.46 12.66
N LYS A 104 4.24 -12.62 11.35
CA LYS A 104 4.74 -13.75 10.55
C LYS A 104 6.20 -13.61 10.12
N SER A 105 6.85 -12.48 10.40
CA SER A 105 8.23 -12.27 10.00
C SER A 105 9.15 -13.35 10.58
N GLY A 106 10.18 -13.73 9.82
CA GLY A 106 11.14 -14.74 10.26
C GLY A 106 11.79 -14.38 11.59
N THR A 107 12.08 -13.11 11.83
CA THR A 107 12.68 -12.62 13.08
C THR A 107 11.74 -12.83 14.28
N VAL A 108 10.47 -12.43 14.19
CA VAL A 108 9.49 -12.61 15.27
C VAL A 108 9.22 -14.09 15.50
N THR A 109 9.00 -14.84 14.43
CA THR A 109 8.76 -16.28 14.50
C THR A 109 9.91 -17.03 15.17
N LEU A 110 11.15 -16.78 14.75
CA LEU A 110 12.33 -17.42 15.34
C LEU A 110 12.51 -17.05 16.81
N ASP A 111 12.18 -15.81 17.18
CA ASP A 111 12.26 -15.34 18.56
C ASP A 111 11.24 -16.06 19.46
N VAL A 112 9.99 -16.21 19.00
CA VAL A 112 8.95 -16.98 19.70
C VAL A 112 9.34 -18.46 19.83
N VAL A 113 9.77 -19.09 18.74
CA VAL A 113 10.20 -20.49 18.72
C VAL A 113 11.31 -20.76 19.72
N LYS A 114 12.29 -19.85 19.82
CA LYS A 114 13.39 -19.95 20.78
C LYS A 114 12.91 -19.71 22.21
N LYS A 115 12.18 -18.61 22.46
CA LYS A 115 11.75 -18.21 23.81
C LYS A 115 10.87 -19.25 24.48
N PHE A 116 9.94 -19.85 23.73
CA PHE A 116 9.01 -20.85 24.23
C PHE A 116 9.49 -22.28 24.01
N ASN A 117 10.71 -22.48 23.52
CA ASN A 117 11.30 -23.79 23.24
C ASN A 117 10.35 -24.71 22.45
N LEU A 118 9.80 -24.20 21.34
CA LEU A 118 8.78 -24.91 20.57
C LEU A 118 9.31 -26.15 19.86
N ARG A 119 10.63 -26.26 19.67
CA ARG A 119 11.27 -27.48 19.17
C ARG A 119 10.96 -28.69 20.04
N LYS A 120 11.03 -28.52 21.37
CA LYS A 120 10.71 -29.57 22.32
C LYS A 120 9.21 -29.87 22.35
N GLU A 121 8.37 -28.84 22.30
CA GLU A 121 6.92 -29.04 22.32
C GLU A 121 6.40 -29.78 21.07
N TYR A 122 7.01 -29.54 19.92
CA TYR A 122 6.64 -30.19 18.66
C TYR A 122 7.42 -31.47 18.37
N ASP A 123 8.23 -31.94 19.32
CA ASP A 123 9.02 -33.17 19.18
C ASP A 123 10.00 -33.13 17.97
N TYR A 124 10.57 -31.95 17.70
CA TYR A 124 11.50 -31.64 16.59
C TYR A 124 12.88 -31.17 17.06
N GLU A 125 13.39 -31.72 18.16
CA GLU A 125 14.68 -31.28 18.76
C GLU A 125 15.86 -31.44 17.79
N ASP A 126 15.95 -32.59 17.12
CA ASP A 126 17.01 -32.95 16.17
C ASP A 126 16.63 -32.68 14.69
N ASP A 127 15.48 -32.05 14.47
CA ASP A 127 14.90 -31.89 13.13
C ASP A 127 15.22 -30.52 12.51
N TYR A 128 15.00 -30.40 11.20
CA TYR A 128 15.23 -29.13 10.49
C TYR A 128 14.31 -28.02 11.01
N MET A 129 14.88 -26.83 11.23
CA MET A 129 14.12 -25.66 11.72
C MET A 129 12.87 -25.36 10.88
N TYR A 130 12.93 -25.59 9.57
CA TYR A 130 11.80 -25.42 8.66
C TYR A 130 10.54 -26.20 9.11
N LYS A 131 10.67 -27.43 9.62
CA LYS A 131 9.52 -28.21 10.11
C LYS A 131 8.87 -27.54 11.32
N VAL A 132 9.69 -27.03 12.24
CA VAL A 132 9.24 -26.31 13.44
C VAL A 132 8.51 -25.03 13.05
N LEU A 133 9.02 -24.29 12.07
CA LEU A 133 8.38 -23.06 11.58
C LEU A 133 7.04 -23.35 10.89
N LYS A 134 6.96 -24.43 10.12
CA LYS A 134 5.73 -24.87 9.46
C LYS A 134 4.66 -25.29 10.47
N GLU A 135 5.05 -26.05 11.50
CA GLU A 135 4.15 -26.45 12.58
C GLU A 135 3.70 -25.23 13.41
N TRP A 136 4.60 -24.30 13.70
CA TRP A 136 4.27 -23.03 14.33
C TRP A 136 3.24 -22.24 13.52
N GLU A 137 3.43 -22.11 12.21
CA GLU A 137 2.51 -21.38 11.36
C GLU A 137 1.10 -21.99 11.35
N SER A 138 0.97 -23.33 11.41
CA SER A 138 -0.34 -23.97 11.55
C SER A 138 -0.98 -23.79 12.93
N ASN A 139 -0.18 -23.43 13.94
CA ASN A 139 -0.61 -23.18 15.31
C ASN A 139 -0.74 -21.68 15.64
N LEU A 140 -0.67 -20.81 14.62
CA LEU A 140 -0.85 -19.37 14.73
C LEU A 140 -1.94 -18.91 13.75
N GLU A 141 -2.95 -18.26 14.30
CA GLU A 141 -4.09 -17.73 13.55
C GLU A 141 -4.21 -16.23 13.82
N ILE A 142 -4.23 -15.44 12.75
CA ILE A 142 -4.25 -13.98 12.80
C ILE A 142 -5.36 -13.50 11.87
N GLU A 143 -6.40 -12.91 12.46
CA GLU A 143 -7.62 -12.52 11.76
C GLU A 143 -8.05 -11.11 12.14
N MET A 144 -8.51 -10.35 11.14
CA MET A 144 -9.23 -9.10 11.34
C MET A 144 -10.71 -9.43 11.50
N GLN A 145 -11.29 -9.00 12.61
CA GLN A 145 -12.72 -9.13 12.86
C GLN A 145 -13.49 -8.00 12.19
N GLU A 146 -14.80 -8.19 12.00
CA GLU A 146 -15.68 -7.20 11.36
C GLU A 146 -15.76 -5.88 12.17
N GLU A 147 -15.55 -5.96 13.48
CA GLU A 147 -15.50 -4.84 14.41
C GLU A 147 -14.20 -4.01 14.32
N GLY A 148 -13.24 -4.43 13.47
CA GLY A 148 -12.01 -3.70 13.19
C GLY A 148 -10.83 -3.99 14.13
N ASN A 149 -10.99 -4.93 15.07
CA ASN A 149 -9.89 -5.43 15.91
C ASN A 149 -9.15 -6.60 15.25
N LEU A 150 -7.84 -6.66 15.50
CA LEU A 150 -6.98 -7.77 15.13
C LEU A 150 -6.97 -8.80 16.26
N THR A 151 -7.22 -10.05 15.92
CA THR A 151 -7.16 -11.18 16.85
C THR A 151 -5.95 -12.05 16.56
N ILE A 152 -5.21 -12.41 17.60
CA ILE A 152 -4.02 -13.26 17.55
C ILE A 152 -4.30 -14.48 18.40
N THR A 153 -4.56 -15.61 17.75
CA THR A 153 -4.87 -16.90 18.39
C THR A 153 -3.67 -17.83 18.26
N VAL A 154 -3.20 -18.36 19.39
CA VAL A 154 -2.08 -19.31 19.43
C VAL A 154 -2.54 -20.63 20.02
N TYR A 155 -2.11 -21.74 19.42
CA TYR A 155 -2.38 -23.09 19.89
C TYR A 155 -1.14 -23.69 20.57
N SER A 156 -1.33 -24.31 21.75
CA SER A 156 -0.27 -25.02 22.49
C SER A 156 -0.81 -26.24 23.23
N LYS A 157 0.07 -27.19 23.54
CA LYS A 157 -0.24 -28.33 24.43
C LYS A 157 -0.53 -27.87 25.87
N GLU A 158 -0.03 -26.71 26.28
CA GLU A 158 -0.21 -26.14 27.63
C GLU A 158 -1.06 -24.85 27.58
N PRO A 159 -2.16 -24.75 28.38
CA PRO A 159 -3.05 -23.58 28.35
C PRO A 159 -2.36 -22.25 28.69
N GLN A 160 -1.49 -22.26 29.70
CA GLN A 160 -0.77 -21.06 30.12
C GLN A 160 0.21 -20.60 29.04
N LYS A 161 0.92 -21.56 28.43
CA LYS A 161 1.87 -21.29 27.37
C LYS A 161 1.21 -20.68 26.13
N ALA A 162 0.00 -21.14 25.76
CA ALA A 162 -0.78 -20.53 24.69
C ALA A 162 -1.06 -19.04 24.96
N ALA A 163 -1.50 -18.72 26.18
CA ALA A 163 -1.80 -17.35 26.60
C ALA A 163 -0.54 -16.47 26.60
N ASP A 164 0.55 -16.98 27.17
CA ASP A 164 1.83 -16.28 27.24
C ASP A 164 2.38 -15.99 25.83
N MET A 165 2.26 -16.94 24.89
CA MET A 165 2.66 -16.76 23.50
C MET A 165 1.83 -15.69 22.78
N ALA A 166 0.50 -15.71 22.92
CA ALA A 166 -0.38 -14.72 22.30
C ALA A 166 -0.08 -13.30 22.83
N ASN A 167 0.04 -13.14 24.14
CA ASN A 167 0.41 -11.87 24.77
C ASN A 167 1.82 -11.42 24.37
N TYR A 168 2.77 -12.36 24.23
CA TYR A 168 4.12 -12.06 23.77
C TYR A 168 4.16 -11.56 22.32
N LEU A 169 3.35 -12.15 21.44
CA LEU A 169 3.21 -11.69 20.05
C LEU A 169 2.66 -10.26 19.98
N VAL A 170 1.68 -9.91 20.81
CA VAL A 170 1.19 -8.52 20.93
C VAL A 170 2.31 -7.57 21.35
N ALA A 171 3.10 -7.95 22.37
CA ALA A 171 4.23 -7.14 22.81
C ALA A 171 5.28 -6.97 21.69
N LYS A 172 5.59 -8.04 20.95
CA LYS A 172 6.52 -8.00 19.82
C LYS A 172 6.01 -7.20 18.64
N LEU A 173 4.72 -7.27 18.34
CA LEU A 173 4.10 -6.42 17.33
C LEU A 173 4.26 -4.95 17.70
N ASN A 174 3.95 -4.58 18.94
CA ASN A 174 4.08 -3.20 19.41
C ASN A 174 5.55 -2.72 19.37
N GLU A 175 6.50 -3.54 19.82
CA GLU A 175 7.94 -3.25 19.77
C GLU A 175 8.42 -3.00 18.33
N VAL A 176 8.12 -3.94 17.42
CA VAL A 176 8.59 -3.87 16.04
C VAL A 176 7.92 -2.70 15.29
N ASN A 177 6.60 -2.53 15.41
CA ASN A 177 5.91 -1.45 14.71
C ASN A 177 6.30 -0.07 15.24
N THR A 178 6.53 0.07 16.55
CA THR A 178 7.00 1.33 17.14
C THR A 178 8.41 1.66 16.65
N ARG A 179 9.32 0.68 16.62
CA ARG A 179 10.67 0.86 16.06
C ARG A 179 10.63 1.27 14.59
N LEU A 180 9.80 0.59 13.77
CA LEU A 180 9.62 0.95 12.36
C LEU A 180 9.01 2.35 12.20
N GLY A 181 8.04 2.70 13.05
CA GLY A 181 7.42 4.02 13.10
C GLY A 181 8.42 5.12 13.38
N VAL A 182 9.24 4.98 14.44
CA VAL A 182 10.30 5.94 14.78
C VAL A 182 11.34 6.04 13.66
N THR A 183 11.72 4.92 13.05
CA THR A 183 12.69 4.89 11.95
C THR A 183 12.17 5.66 10.74
N ASN A 184 10.90 5.42 10.36
CA ASN A 184 10.26 6.10 9.23
C ASN A 184 10.03 7.58 9.51
N ALA A 185 9.57 7.93 10.72
CA ALA A 185 9.38 9.32 11.13
C ALA A 185 10.70 10.11 11.10
N LYS A 186 11.78 9.51 11.61
CA LYS A 186 13.13 10.09 11.53
C LYS A 186 13.63 10.27 10.10
N ALA A 187 13.42 9.27 9.24
CA ALA A 187 13.78 9.36 7.83
C ALA A 187 13.02 10.50 7.13
N ASN A 188 11.71 10.60 7.38
CA ASN A 188 10.86 11.68 6.86
C ASN A 188 11.33 13.05 7.37
N ARG A 189 11.51 13.21 8.68
CA ARG A 189 11.99 14.47 9.27
C ARG A 189 13.33 14.89 8.69
N THR A 190 14.26 13.95 8.51
CA THR A 190 15.58 14.23 7.90
C THR A 190 15.47 14.66 6.44
N PHE A 191 14.57 14.03 5.67
CA PHE A 191 14.32 14.43 4.29
C PHE A 191 13.73 15.85 4.21
N VAL A 192 12.70 16.15 5.01
CA VAL A 192 12.05 17.46 5.04
C VAL A 192 12.99 18.55 5.57
N GLU A 193 13.77 18.27 6.61
CA GLU A 193 14.80 19.17 7.14
C GLU A 193 15.80 19.57 6.04
N LYS A 194 16.31 18.61 5.28
CA LYS A 194 17.25 18.90 4.19
C LYS A 194 16.63 19.82 3.14
N ARG A 195 15.35 19.65 2.82
CA ARG A 195 14.63 20.53 1.87
C ARG A 195 14.37 21.91 2.48
N TYR A 196 14.01 21.98 3.75
CA TYR A 196 13.82 23.23 4.49
C TYR A 196 15.11 24.06 4.51
N ASN A 197 16.23 23.47 4.94
CA ASN A 197 17.52 24.15 5.00
C ASN A 197 17.98 24.62 3.62
N GLN A 198 17.82 23.78 2.58
CA GLN A 198 18.14 24.18 1.21
C GLN A 198 17.29 25.39 0.76
N SER A 199 16.00 25.42 1.07
CA SER A 199 15.12 26.53 0.70
C SER A 199 15.53 27.83 1.40
N ILE A 200 15.91 27.76 2.68
CA ILE A 200 16.44 28.91 3.43
C ILE A 200 17.76 29.43 2.83
N GLU A 201 18.68 28.52 2.47
CA GLU A 201 19.93 28.89 1.80
C GLU A 201 19.68 29.55 0.44
N ASP A 202 18.78 28.99 -0.36
CA ASP A 202 18.39 29.53 -1.68
C ASP A 202 17.75 30.92 -1.54
N ILE A 203 16.85 31.12 -0.58
CA ILE A 203 16.24 32.41 -0.26
C ILE A 203 17.32 33.42 0.11
N THR A 204 18.20 33.08 1.06
CA THR A 204 19.27 33.96 1.53
C THR A 204 20.20 34.38 0.38
N SER A 205 20.51 33.45 -0.52
CA SER A 205 21.30 33.70 -1.72
C SER A 205 20.58 34.65 -2.70
N LEU A 206 19.28 34.42 -2.94
CA LEU A 206 18.45 35.25 -3.83
C LEU A 206 18.19 36.65 -3.25
N GLU A 207 17.98 36.78 -1.94
CA GLU A 207 17.88 38.07 -1.25
C GLU A 207 19.19 38.85 -1.34
N THR A 208 20.33 38.16 -1.17
CA THR A 208 21.65 38.78 -1.35
C THR A 208 21.87 39.22 -2.79
N ALA A 209 21.47 38.40 -3.76
CA ALA A 209 21.52 38.75 -5.18
C ALA A 209 20.63 39.96 -5.50
N MET A 210 19.41 40.00 -4.94
CA MET A 210 18.48 41.13 -5.07
C MET A 210 19.08 42.40 -4.48
N LYS A 211 19.64 42.33 -3.27
CA LYS A 211 20.31 43.45 -2.62
C LYS A 211 21.48 43.97 -3.46
N ASN A 212 22.34 43.07 -3.96
CA ASN A 212 23.48 43.45 -4.79
C ASN A 212 23.03 44.09 -6.12
N PHE A 213 21.97 43.56 -6.73
CA PHE A 213 21.34 44.14 -7.92
C PHE A 213 20.84 45.57 -7.64
N GLN A 214 20.08 45.75 -6.55
CA GLN A 214 19.57 47.05 -6.12
C GLN A 214 20.69 48.05 -5.84
N GLN A 215 21.75 47.63 -5.15
CA GLN A 215 22.90 48.48 -4.83
C GLN A 215 23.70 48.87 -6.08
N LYS A 216 23.96 47.91 -6.97
CA LYS A 216 24.71 48.14 -8.22
C LYS A 216 23.99 49.12 -9.15
N HIS A 217 22.67 49.01 -9.24
CA HIS A 217 21.86 49.83 -10.14
C HIS A 217 21.19 51.04 -9.46
N GLY A 218 21.34 51.20 -8.15
CA GLY A 218 20.73 52.30 -7.38
C GLY A 218 19.20 52.27 -7.35
N VAL A 219 18.60 51.11 -7.58
CA VAL A 219 17.15 50.92 -7.70
C VAL A 219 16.58 50.39 -6.39
N ILE A 220 15.48 50.99 -5.92
CA ILE A 220 14.84 50.63 -4.64
C ILE A 220 13.49 49.94 -4.90
N ALA A 221 12.76 50.41 -5.92
CA ALA A 221 11.42 49.95 -6.29
C ALA A 221 11.41 49.66 -7.80
N VAL A 222 11.97 48.51 -8.19
CA VAL A 222 12.30 48.20 -9.60
C VAL A 222 11.07 48.15 -10.51
N PRO A 223 9.95 47.49 -10.14
CA PRO A 223 8.75 47.47 -11.00
C PRO A 223 8.22 48.88 -11.29
N GLU A 224 8.06 49.70 -10.25
CA GLU A 224 7.51 51.05 -10.34
C GLU A 224 8.46 51.99 -11.09
N GLN A 225 9.78 51.86 -10.85
CA GLN A 225 10.80 52.65 -11.55
C GLN A 225 10.88 52.29 -13.04
N ILE A 226 10.75 51.02 -13.42
CA ILE A 226 10.73 50.60 -14.83
C ILE A 226 9.48 51.13 -15.53
N GLU A 227 8.30 50.98 -14.92
CA GLU A 227 7.04 51.48 -15.49
C GLU A 227 7.10 53.00 -15.71
N ALA A 228 7.55 53.74 -14.69
CA ALA A 228 7.73 55.19 -14.78
C ALA A 228 8.74 55.59 -15.87
N THR A 229 9.86 54.85 -15.97
CA THR A 229 10.90 55.08 -16.98
C THR A 229 10.37 54.85 -18.39
N VAL A 230 9.65 53.75 -18.62
CA VAL A 230 9.05 53.44 -19.94
C VAL A 230 8.00 54.49 -20.31
N LYS A 231 7.14 54.90 -19.37
CA LYS A 231 6.12 55.93 -19.61
C LYS A 231 6.76 57.28 -19.96
N SER A 232 7.82 57.68 -19.23
CA SER A 232 8.59 58.89 -19.52
C SER A 232 9.27 58.81 -20.88
N MET A 233 9.87 57.66 -21.20
CA MET A 233 10.48 57.39 -22.50
C MET A 233 9.44 57.55 -23.62
N SER A 234 8.28 56.90 -23.52
CA SER A 234 7.19 57.01 -24.49
C SER A 234 6.72 58.45 -24.70
N SER A 235 6.55 59.22 -23.61
CA SER A 235 6.14 60.63 -23.72
C SER A 235 7.16 61.45 -24.52
N ILE A 236 8.46 61.30 -24.22
CA ILE A 236 9.53 62.06 -24.87
C ILE A 236 9.67 61.67 -26.35
N TYR A 237 9.56 60.38 -26.68
CA TYR A 237 9.58 59.93 -28.08
C TYR A 237 8.36 60.44 -28.87
N VAL A 238 7.17 60.48 -28.24
CA VAL A 238 5.97 61.07 -28.86
C VAL A 238 6.17 62.56 -29.13
N ASP A 239 6.76 63.30 -28.19
CA ASP A 239 7.02 64.73 -28.37
C ASP A 239 8.08 64.98 -29.45
N LEU A 240 9.13 64.16 -29.52
CA LEU A 240 10.09 64.19 -30.64
C LEU A 240 9.38 63.95 -31.97
N TYR A 241 8.51 62.95 -32.06
CA TYR A 241 7.82 62.61 -33.30
C TYR A 241 6.85 63.72 -33.74
N LYS A 242 6.08 64.29 -32.81
CA LYS A 242 5.26 65.48 -33.08
C LYS A 242 6.10 66.61 -33.65
N LYS A 243 7.27 66.85 -33.06
CA LYS A 243 8.17 67.93 -33.48
C LYS A 243 8.85 67.66 -34.82
N GLU A 244 9.17 66.41 -35.11
CA GLU A 244 9.67 65.96 -36.41
C GLU A 244 8.62 66.13 -37.51
N VAL A 245 7.36 65.77 -37.24
CA VAL A 245 6.23 66.03 -38.15
C VAL A 245 6.06 67.54 -38.37
N GLU A 246 6.07 68.35 -37.31
CA GLU A 246 5.98 69.83 -37.39
C GLU A 246 7.10 70.41 -38.25
N TYR A 247 8.36 70.04 -37.99
CA TYR A 247 9.50 70.46 -38.79
C TYR A 247 9.33 70.08 -40.27
N ASN A 248 8.89 68.84 -40.56
CA ASN A 248 8.69 68.39 -41.95
C ASN A 248 7.58 69.16 -42.67
N VAL A 249 6.46 69.47 -41.99
CA VAL A 249 5.36 70.27 -42.55
C VAL A 249 5.81 71.70 -42.82
N VAL A 250 6.50 72.34 -41.85
CA VAL A 250 7.01 73.71 -42.00
C VAL A 250 8.06 73.76 -43.11
N LYS A 251 8.94 72.76 -43.19
CA LYS A 251 9.94 72.63 -44.25
C LYS A 251 9.30 72.53 -45.65
N GLN A 252 8.30 71.67 -45.82
CA GLN A 252 7.59 71.51 -47.10
C GLN A 252 6.80 72.76 -47.49
N THR A 253 6.30 73.52 -46.50
CA THR A 253 5.45 74.69 -46.73
C THR A 253 6.26 75.95 -47.06
N TYR A 254 7.38 76.17 -46.37
CA TYR A 254 8.13 77.43 -46.41
C TYR A 254 9.52 77.33 -47.06
N GLY A 255 10.00 76.12 -47.35
CA GLY A 255 11.34 75.87 -47.91
C GLY A 255 12.47 75.93 -46.87
N ASP A 256 13.62 75.36 -47.21
CA ASP A 256 14.70 75.03 -46.26
C ASP A 256 15.33 76.25 -45.54
N GLU A 257 15.30 77.42 -46.17
CA GLU A 257 15.96 78.66 -45.70
C GLU A 257 15.06 79.50 -44.76
N HIS A 258 13.81 79.10 -44.51
CA HIS A 258 12.88 79.90 -43.72
C HIS A 258 13.21 79.86 -42.21
N PRO A 259 13.18 80.99 -41.47
CA PRO A 259 13.50 81.03 -40.04
C PRO A 259 12.70 80.04 -39.16
N MET A 260 11.44 79.77 -39.50
CA MET A 260 10.62 78.79 -38.77
C MET A 260 11.12 77.34 -38.94
N VAL A 261 11.71 77.00 -40.10
CA VAL A 261 12.33 75.69 -40.33
C VAL A 261 13.57 75.54 -39.45
N SER A 262 14.37 76.61 -39.33
CA SER A 262 15.53 76.63 -38.44
C SER A 262 15.11 76.45 -36.97
N ASN A 263 14.10 77.19 -36.50
CA ASN A 263 13.64 77.12 -35.11
C ASN A 263 13.10 75.72 -34.76
N THR A 264 12.22 75.16 -35.59
CA THR A 264 11.65 73.81 -35.37
C THR A 264 12.74 72.73 -35.42
N LYS A 265 13.77 72.90 -36.25
CA LYS A 265 14.95 72.02 -36.30
C LYS A 265 15.79 72.10 -35.04
N ILE A 266 16.01 73.31 -34.49
CA ILE A 266 16.73 73.50 -33.23
C ILE A 266 15.98 72.80 -32.10
N GLU A 267 14.68 73.05 -31.98
CA GLU A 267 13.83 72.43 -30.94
C GLU A 267 13.82 70.88 -31.05
N MET A 268 13.71 70.34 -32.26
CA MET A 268 13.82 68.90 -32.51
C MET A 268 15.21 68.36 -32.10
N ASN A 269 16.29 69.07 -32.44
CA ASN A 269 17.65 68.64 -32.11
C ASN A 269 17.92 68.69 -30.60
N GLU A 270 17.37 69.65 -29.88
CA GLU A 270 17.44 69.70 -28.42
C GLU A 270 16.70 68.51 -27.79
N LEU A 271 15.53 68.13 -28.32
CA LEU A 271 14.85 66.89 -27.90
C LEU A 271 15.71 65.64 -28.18
N ARG A 272 16.38 65.55 -29.33
CA ARG A 272 17.30 64.44 -29.65
C ARG A 272 18.49 64.37 -28.69
N LYS A 273 19.13 65.51 -28.39
CA LYS A 273 20.22 65.60 -27.41
C LYS A 273 19.75 65.16 -26.02
N LYS A 274 18.57 65.60 -25.60
CA LYS A 274 17.99 65.21 -24.31
C LYS A 274 17.74 63.70 -24.24
N ILE A 275 17.20 63.09 -25.29
CA ILE A 275 17.04 61.62 -25.38
C ILE A 275 18.41 60.92 -25.28
N GLU A 276 19.45 61.43 -25.92
CA GLU A 276 20.80 60.87 -25.87
C GLU A 276 21.42 60.95 -24.47
N LEU A 277 21.22 62.07 -23.77
CA LEU A 277 21.65 62.26 -22.37
C LEU A 277 20.89 61.31 -21.42
N LEU A 278 19.58 61.13 -21.61
CA LEU A 278 18.75 60.18 -20.84
C LEU A 278 19.10 58.72 -21.13
N ASN A 279 19.39 58.39 -22.39
CA ASN A 279 19.84 57.05 -22.80
C ASN A 279 21.20 56.69 -22.21
N SER A 280 22.09 57.67 -22.03
CA SER A 280 23.45 57.48 -21.53
C SER A 280 23.59 57.67 -20.02
N GLY A 281 22.52 58.10 -19.33
CA GLY A 281 22.53 58.37 -17.89
C GLY A 281 23.44 59.54 -17.48
N LYS A 282 23.85 60.40 -18.42
CA LYS A 282 24.79 61.52 -18.21
C LYS A 282 24.09 62.87 -17.99
N ASP A 283 22.77 62.90 -17.88
CA ASP A 283 22.03 64.12 -17.60
C ASP A 283 22.29 64.59 -16.15
N ALA A 284 22.98 65.72 -16.00
CA ALA A 284 23.29 66.34 -14.71
C ALA A 284 22.01 66.75 -13.94
N SER A 285 20.89 66.96 -14.66
CA SER A 285 19.58 67.32 -14.08
C SER A 285 18.92 66.13 -13.35
N MET A 286 19.43 64.91 -13.53
CA MET A 286 18.91 63.69 -12.88
C MET A 286 19.66 63.30 -11.61
N GLN A 287 20.66 64.08 -11.14
CA GLN A 287 21.34 63.79 -9.86
C GLN A 287 20.37 63.76 -8.68
N ASP A 288 19.30 64.58 -8.71
CA ASP A 288 18.27 64.62 -7.67
C ASP A 288 17.07 63.69 -7.94
N VAL A 289 16.93 63.16 -9.16
CA VAL A 289 15.81 62.29 -9.57
C VAL A 289 16.32 60.85 -9.75
N LYS A 290 16.64 60.18 -8.64
CA LYS A 290 16.96 58.73 -8.57
C LYS A 290 15.79 57.80 -8.97
N LEU A 291 14.72 58.35 -9.57
CA LEU A 291 13.52 57.62 -9.98
C LEU A 291 13.63 56.99 -11.38
N LEU A 292 14.51 57.50 -12.25
CA LEU A 292 14.59 57.08 -13.65
C LEU A 292 15.87 56.28 -13.93
N ILE A 293 15.70 55.16 -14.61
CA ILE A 293 16.79 54.27 -15.05
C ILE A 293 17.22 54.69 -16.46
N PRO A 294 18.51 54.56 -16.85
CA PRO A 294 18.93 54.76 -18.24
C PRO A 294 18.05 53.95 -19.21
N PHE A 295 17.44 54.62 -20.18
CA PHE A 295 16.41 54.03 -21.06
C PHE A 295 16.91 52.81 -21.83
N LYS A 296 18.19 52.79 -22.22
CA LYS A 296 18.81 51.66 -22.92
C LYS A 296 18.95 50.41 -22.05
N GLU A 297 19.09 50.59 -20.74
CA GLU A 297 19.31 49.51 -19.77
C GLU A 297 17.99 49.00 -19.18
N ALA A 298 16.92 49.80 -19.19
CA ALA A 298 15.65 49.48 -18.55
C ALA A 298 15.04 48.11 -18.95
N PRO A 299 15.00 47.69 -20.23
CA PRO A 299 14.46 46.37 -20.59
C PRO A 299 15.32 45.20 -20.09
N ALA A 300 16.65 45.31 -20.15
CA ALA A 300 17.56 44.27 -19.69
C ALA A 300 17.54 44.15 -18.15
N LEU A 301 17.51 45.31 -17.48
CA LEU A 301 17.42 45.42 -16.03
C LEU A 301 16.11 44.85 -15.50
N GLY A 302 14.99 45.09 -16.21
CA GLY A 302 13.71 44.47 -15.89
C GLY A 302 13.72 42.95 -15.98
N ASN A 303 14.33 42.38 -17.01
CA ASN A 303 14.43 40.94 -17.15
C ASN A 303 15.28 40.29 -16.05
N GLU A 304 16.41 40.91 -15.69
CA GLU A 304 17.29 40.43 -14.61
C GLU A 304 16.58 40.48 -13.26
N TYR A 305 15.92 41.61 -12.95
CA TYR A 305 15.08 41.75 -11.76
C TYR A 305 13.98 40.69 -11.72
N LEU A 306 13.20 40.54 -12.80
CA LEU A 306 12.09 39.59 -12.87
C LEU A 306 12.56 38.16 -12.65
N LYS A 307 13.76 37.80 -13.13
CA LYS A 307 14.34 36.48 -12.89
C LYS A 307 14.63 36.25 -11.40
N ILE A 308 15.28 37.19 -10.73
CA ILE A 308 15.59 37.08 -9.30
C ILE A 308 14.29 37.07 -8.49
N TYR A 309 13.40 38.02 -8.74
CA TYR A 309 12.11 38.15 -8.07
C TYR A 309 11.25 36.89 -8.22
N ARG A 310 11.09 36.37 -9.44
CA ARG A 310 10.33 35.14 -9.70
C ARG A 310 10.92 33.96 -8.93
N ASN A 311 12.24 33.80 -8.93
CA ASN A 311 12.89 32.71 -8.22
C ASN A 311 12.75 32.86 -6.69
N LEU A 312 12.83 34.09 -6.17
CA LEU A 312 12.60 34.40 -4.75
C LEU A 312 11.17 34.05 -4.35
N GLU A 313 10.18 34.48 -5.14
CA GLU A 313 8.77 34.19 -4.92
C GLU A 313 8.50 32.67 -4.93
N ILE A 314 9.07 31.94 -5.89
CA ILE A 314 8.98 30.47 -5.93
C ILE A 314 9.51 29.85 -4.63
N GLN A 315 10.66 30.31 -4.15
CA GLN A 315 11.26 29.75 -2.93
C GLN A 315 10.46 30.13 -1.68
N TYR A 316 9.92 31.33 -1.57
CA TYR A 316 9.01 31.69 -0.48
C TYR A 316 7.75 30.84 -0.48
N LYS A 317 7.16 30.58 -1.65
CA LYS A 317 6.02 29.67 -1.77
C LYS A 317 6.40 28.25 -1.35
N ILE A 318 7.56 27.75 -1.73
CA ILE A 318 8.06 26.45 -1.28
C ILE A 318 8.21 26.42 0.25
N LEU A 319 8.82 27.45 0.85
CA LEU A 319 9.00 27.55 2.30
C LEU A 319 7.67 27.56 3.05
N GLU A 320 6.67 28.28 2.54
CA GLU A 320 5.30 28.33 3.08
C GLU A 320 4.67 26.93 3.22
N PHE A 321 4.96 26.01 2.30
CA PHE A 321 4.51 24.61 2.38
C PHE A 321 5.44 23.70 3.20
N ILE A 322 6.76 23.87 3.08
CA ILE A 322 7.74 22.99 3.73
C ILE A 322 7.80 23.22 5.24
N GLN A 323 7.66 24.46 5.70
CA GLN A 323 7.79 24.78 7.12
C GLN A 323 6.75 24.04 8.00
N PRO A 324 5.45 24.04 7.68
CA PRO A 324 4.47 23.22 8.40
C PRO A 324 4.81 21.72 8.37
N LEU A 325 5.25 21.19 7.22
CA LEU A 325 5.65 19.78 7.08
C LEU A 325 6.86 19.45 7.95
N TYR A 326 7.81 20.37 8.09
CA TYR A 326 8.99 20.17 8.92
C TYR A 326 8.63 20.11 10.40
N GLU A 327 7.81 21.05 10.89
CA GLU A 327 7.35 21.02 12.28
C GLU A 327 6.47 19.79 12.57
N GLN A 328 5.62 19.39 11.63
CA GLN A 328 4.87 18.14 11.74
C GLN A 328 5.81 16.93 11.85
N ALA A 329 6.82 16.82 10.97
CA ALA A 329 7.74 15.69 10.99
C ALA A 329 8.57 15.64 12.30
N LYS A 330 8.91 16.79 12.89
CA LYS A 330 9.55 16.85 14.23
C LYS A 330 8.62 16.32 15.32
N VAL A 331 7.34 16.68 15.29
CA VAL A 331 6.34 16.16 16.24
C VAL A 331 6.14 14.66 16.06
N GLU A 332 6.06 14.17 14.83
CA GLU A 332 5.91 12.73 14.54
C GLU A 332 7.10 11.90 15.00
N GLU A 333 8.33 12.37 14.80
CA GLU A 333 9.53 11.68 15.32
C GLU A 333 9.57 11.67 16.85
N ALA A 334 9.17 12.75 17.50
CA ALA A 334 9.10 12.84 18.96
C ALA A 334 7.94 12.04 19.57
N ARG A 335 6.91 11.73 18.79
CA ARG A 335 5.71 11.02 19.26
C ARG A 335 6.02 9.52 19.44
N ASN A 336 6.21 9.11 20.70
CA ASN A 336 6.34 7.71 21.08
C ASN A 336 5.00 7.11 21.52
N THR A 337 4.02 7.03 20.63
CA THR A 337 2.74 6.36 20.93
C THR A 337 2.86 4.85 20.69
N PRO A 338 2.30 4.01 21.57
CA PRO A 338 2.07 2.60 21.29
C PRO A 338 1.36 2.45 19.95
N SER A 339 1.86 1.52 19.16
CA SER A 339 1.33 1.24 17.82
C SER A 339 -0.01 0.51 17.85
N VAL A 340 -0.27 -0.17 18.95
CA VAL A 340 -1.35 -1.11 19.13
C VAL A 340 -1.95 -0.91 20.52
N LEU A 341 -3.26 -0.81 20.59
CA LEU A 341 -4.00 -0.73 21.84
C LEU A 341 -4.53 -2.12 22.17
N VAL A 342 -4.14 -2.67 23.32
CA VAL A 342 -4.63 -3.99 23.73
C VAL A 342 -6.07 -3.84 24.18
N LEU A 343 -6.98 -4.52 23.49
CA LEU A 343 -8.39 -4.58 23.87
C LEU A 343 -8.56 -5.64 24.96
N ASP A 344 -8.13 -6.87 24.65
CA ASP A 344 -8.19 -8.01 25.56
C ASP A 344 -6.87 -8.78 25.55
N TYR A 345 -6.35 -9.05 26.75
CA TYR A 345 -5.21 -9.94 26.93
C TYR A 345 -5.66 -11.40 26.81
N ALA A 346 -4.78 -12.23 26.26
CA ALA A 346 -5.02 -13.66 26.20
C ALA A 346 -4.96 -14.29 27.59
N GLY A 347 -6.04 -14.97 27.98
CA GLY A 347 -6.10 -15.82 29.18
C GLY A 347 -5.82 -17.30 28.89
N PRO A 348 -5.47 -18.11 29.90
CA PRO A 348 -5.31 -19.55 29.74
C PRO A 348 -6.66 -20.20 29.38
N ALA A 349 -6.67 -21.07 28.37
CA ALA A 349 -7.90 -21.69 27.91
C ALA A 349 -8.46 -22.71 28.91
N GLU A 350 -9.73 -22.56 29.30
CA GLU A 350 -10.42 -23.50 30.19
C GLU A 350 -10.74 -24.85 29.52
N ARG A 351 -10.90 -24.84 28.19
CA ARG A 351 -11.27 -26.01 27.40
C ARG A 351 -10.30 -26.21 26.25
N LYS A 352 -10.05 -27.48 25.91
CA LYS A 352 -9.26 -27.84 24.73
C LYS A 352 -9.99 -27.42 23.46
N SER A 353 -9.22 -27.01 22.45
CA SER A 353 -9.73 -26.55 21.16
C SER A 353 -9.69 -27.66 20.12
N LYS A 354 -8.66 -28.52 20.15
CA LYS A 354 -8.49 -29.65 19.25
C LYS A 354 -7.87 -30.86 20.00
N PRO A 355 -8.19 -32.11 19.62
CA PRO A 355 -9.20 -32.51 18.64
C PRO A 355 -10.63 -32.42 19.19
N LYS A 356 -11.59 -32.03 18.32
CA LYS A 356 -13.02 -32.05 18.62
C LYS A 356 -13.56 -33.47 18.40
N TYR A 357 -13.75 -34.25 19.47
CA TYR A 357 -14.13 -35.66 19.36
C TYR A 357 -15.41 -35.92 18.55
N SER A 358 -16.40 -35.03 18.65
CA SER A 358 -17.63 -35.11 17.85
C SER A 358 -17.37 -35.06 16.34
N LEU A 359 -16.39 -34.25 15.91
CA LEU A 359 -16.00 -34.16 14.51
C LEU A 359 -15.33 -35.45 14.03
N TYR A 360 -14.42 -36.02 14.82
CA TYR A 360 -13.75 -37.29 14.47
C TYR A 360 -14.72 -38.48 14.47
N LEU A 361 -15.70 -38.50 15.39
CA LEU A 361 -16.74 -39.52 15.43
C LEU A 361 -17.61 -39.44 14.16
N LEU A 362 -18.06 -38.24 13.78
CA LEU A 362 -18.85 -38.04 12.57
C LEU A 362 -18.04 -38.41 11.32
N LEU A 363 -16.80 -37.94 11.22
CA LEU A 363 -15.94 -38.23 10.08
C LEU A 363 -15.66 -39.74 9.98
N GLY A 364 -15.34 -40.38 11.11
CA GLY A 364 -15.12 -41.83 11.20
C GLY A 364 -16.34 -42.62 10.78
N PHE A 365 -17.54 -42.22 11.21
CA PHE A 365 -18.80 -42.83 10.77
C PHE A 365 -19.02 -42.69 9.26
N VAL A 366 -18.94 -41.47 8.72
CA VAL A 366 -19.18 -41.21 7.29
C VAL A 366 -18.18 -41.95 6.41
N VAL A 367 -16.88 -41.87 6.74
CA VAL A 367 -15.82 -42.53 5.98
C VAL A 367 -16.00 -44.04 6.03
N SER A 368 -16.22 -44.62 7.21
CA SER A 368 -16.40 -46.07 7.35
C SER A 368 -17.67 -46.55 6.64
N MET A 369 -18.74 -45.75 6.65
CA MET A 369 -19.96 -46.05 5.91
C MET A 369 -19.69 -46.08 4.40
N LEU A 370 -19.05 -45.05 3.84
CA LEU A 370 -18.72 -45.01 2.41
C LEU A 370 -17.83 -46.19 1.98
N PHE A 371 -16.79 -46.51 2.76
CA PHE A 371 -15.94 -47.67 2.48
C PHE A 371 -16.68 -48.99 2.59
N SER A 372 -17.57 -49.16 3.58
CA SER A 372 -18.37 -50.38 3.72
C SER A 372 -19.28 -50.59 2.51
N LEU A 373 -19.91 -49.52 2.00
CA LEU A 373 -20.77 -49.58 0.82
C LEU A 373 -19.96 -49.98 -0.42
N LEU A 374 -18.79 -49.38 -0.62
CA LEU A 374 -17.88 -49.71 -1.72
C LEU A 374 -17.42 -51.17 -1.67
N ILE A 375 -17.02 -51.66 -0.50
CA ILE A 375 -16.57 -53.05 -0.35
C ILE A 375 -17.71 -54.02 -0.63
N VAL A 376 -18.91 -53.73 -0.13
CA VAL A 376 -20.09 -54.58 -0.34
C VAL A 376 -20.49 -54.63 -1.81
N THR A 377 -20.46 -53.51 -2.55
CA THR A 377 -20.78 -53.52 -3.99
C THR A 377 -19.74 -54.30 -4.80
N ILE A 378 -18.46 -54.20 -4.44
CA ILE A 378 -17.40 -54.99 -5.07
C ILE A 378 -17.57 -56.48 -4.76
N MET A 379 -17.80 -56.84 -3.49
CA MET A 379 -18.00 -58.24 -3.07
C MET A 379 -19.20 -58.87 -3.77
N GLU A 380 -20.32 -58.15 -3.87
CA GLU A 380 -21.49 -58.63 -4.58
C GLU A 380 -21.25 -58.69 -6.10
N GLY A 381 -20.55 -57.69 -6.67
CA GLY A 381 -20.17 -57.71 -8.07
C GLY A 381 -19.34 -58.95 -8.42
N VAL A 382 -18.33 -59.28 -7.60
CA VAL A 382 -17.52 -60.48 -7.73
C VAL A 382 -18.35 -61.75 -7.55
N HIS A 383 -19.24 -61.78 -6.56
CA HIS A 383 -20.11 -62.93 -6.30
C HIS A 383 -21.05 -63.21 -7.48
N ARG A 384 -21.68 -62.16 -8.05
CA ARG A 384 -22.53 -62.25 -9.25
C ARG A 384 -21.72 -62.69 -10.47
N LEU A 385 -20.52 -62.12 -10.69
CA LEU A 385 -19.62 -62.53 -11.78
C LEU A 385 -19.26 -64.02 -11.71
N LYS A 386 -19.01 -64.55 -10.50
CA LYS A 386 -18.70 -65.97 -10.29
C LYS A 386 -19.87 -66.89 -10.63
N LEU A 387 -21.11 -66.44 -10.43
CA LEU A 387 -22.34 -67.21 -10.65
C LEU A 387 -22.87 -67.11 -12.09
N SER A 388 -22.72 -65.94 -12.73
CA SER A 388 -23.30 -65.67 -14.05
C SER A 388 -22.35 -65.93 -15.22
N ASP A 389 -21.04 -65.77 -15.05
CA ASP A 389 -20.07 -65.89 -16.15
C ASP A 389 -18.67 -66.35 -15.65
N PRO A 390 -18.48 -67.67 -15.39
CA PRO A 390 -17.26 -68.21 -14.78
C PRO A 390 -15.98 -67.92 -15.57
N GLU A 391 -16.04 -67.89 -16.91
CA GLU A 391 -14.88 -67.60 -17.77
C GLU A 391 -14.40 -66.15 -17.63
N ARG A 392 -15.32 -65.19 -17.48
CA ARG A 392 -14.96 -63.79 -17.24
C ARG A 392 -14.36 -63.59 -15.86
N PHE A 393 -14.89 -64.29 -14.85
CA PHE A 393 -14.31 -64.27 -13.51
C PHE A 393 -12.87 -64.83 -13.52
N GLU A 394 -12.61 -65.93 -14.22
CA GLU A 394 -11.27 -66.52 -14.31
C GLU A 394 -10.27 -65.61 -15.04
N LYS A 395 -10.69 -64.91 -16.10
CA LYS A 395 -9.86 -63.88 -16.77
C LYS A 395 -9.53 -62.71 -15.84
N VAL A 396 -10.53 -62.14 -15.15
CA VAL A 396 -10.32 -61.01 -14.23
C VAL A 396 -9.45 -61.41 -13.04
N ALA A 397 -9.71 -62.58 -12.44
CA ALA A 397 -8.90 -63.12 -11.35
C ALA A 397 -7.47 -63.44 -11.81
N GLY A 398 -7.29 -63.95 -13.02
CA GLY A 398 -6.00 -64.22 -13.64
C GLY A 398 -5.17 -62.95 -13.85
N THR A 399 -5.78 -61.87 -14.36
CA THR A 399 -5.11 -60.57 -14.55
C THR A 399 -4.76 -59.92 -13.21
N ILE A 400 -5.66 -59.95 -12.23
CA ILE A 400 -5.39 -59.42 -10.89
C ILE A 400 -4.25 -60.20 -10.23
N ARG A 401 -4.25 -61.53 -10.34
CA ARG A 401 -3.20 -62.39 -9.75
C ARG A 401 -1.85 -62.21 -10.43
N SER A 402 -1.82 -61.98 -11.75
CA SER A 402 -0.58 -61.74 -12.50
C SER A 402 0.01 -60.34 -12.27
N ASP A 403 -0.82 -59.34 -11.94
CA ASP A 403 -0.33 -58.03 -11.51
C ASP A 403 0.08 -58.00 -10.04
N LEU A 404 -0.63 -58.70 -9.14
CA LEU A 404 -0.21 -58.86 -7.73
C LEU A 404 1.10 -59.65 -7.58
N SER A 405 1.38 -60.61 -8.46
CA SER A 405 2.66 -61.34 -8.46
C SER A 405 3.83 -60.47 -8.91
N LYS A 406 3.60 -59.41 -9.71
CA LYS A 406 4.63 -58.40 -10.05
C LYS A 406 4.98 -57.48 -8.86
N PHE A 407 4.06 -57.32 -7.90
CA PHE A 407 4.25 -56.53 -6.68
C PHE A 407 4.77 -57.33 -5.47
N GLY A 408 5.24 -58.57 -5.67
CA GLY A 408 5.99 -59.32 -4.65
C GLY A 408 5.15 -60.03 -3.59
N PHE A 409 3.82 -60.02 -3.66
CA PHE A 409 2.96 -60.82 -2.77
C PHE A 409 2.70 -62.22 -3.34
N SER A 410 3.76 -62.98 -3.60
CA SER A 410 3.62 -64.43 -3.81
C SER A 410 3.63 -65.13 -2.45
N ARG A 411 2.49 -65.73 -2.06
CA ARG A 411 2.43 -66.68 -0.95
C ARG A 411 3.37 -67.85 -1.29
N LYS A 412 4.50 -67.97 -0.56
CA LYS A 412 5.20 -69.25 -0.42
C LYS A 412 4.23 -70.26 0.17
N LYS A 413 3.81 -71.23 -0.63
CA LYS A 413 3.68 -72.62 -0.22
C LYS A 413 4.21 -73.49 -1.34
#